data_AF-A0A1Q3D9Z9-F1
#
_entry.id   AF-A0A1Q3D9Z9-F1
#
_cell.length_a   1.000
_cell.length_b   1.000
_cell.length_c   1.000
_cell.angle_alpha   90.00
_cell.angle_beta   90.00
_cell.angle_gamma   90.00
#
_symmetry.space_group_name_H-M   'P 1'
#
loop_
_entity.id
_entity.type
_entity.pdbx_description
1 polymer ?
#
loop_
_entity_poly.entity_id
_entity_poly.type
_entity_poly.pdbx_seq_one_letter_code
_entity_poly.pdbx_strand_id
1 'polypeptide(L)' 'VTHEGTNQVKDAKINMLVREYEMFSMKENENISGMFVRFTNIINSLQSLNKFYTNKEAKDLNTLPLEELLGSLMTH' A
#
# COMPACT_ATOMS: atom_id res chain seq x y z
N VAL A 1 12.94 -25.69 -5.07
CA VAL A 1 11.47 -25.54 -4.93
C VAL A 1 11.19 -24.76 -3.65
N THR A 2 10.85 -23.47 -3.73
CA THR A 2 10.26 -22.66 -2.63
C THR A 2 9.67 -21.33 -3.16
N HIS A 3 9.00 -21.34 -4.32
CA HIS A 3 8.34 -20.12 -4.83
C HIS A 3 7.04 -19.79 -4.09
N GLU A 4 6.39 -20.79 -3.50
CA GLU A 4 5.08 -20.68 -2.86
C GLU A 4 5.12 -19.91 -1.53
N GLY A 5 6.12 -20.16 -0.68
CA GLY A 5 6.30 -19.44 0.59
C GLY A 5 6.66 -17.96 0.42
N THR A 6 7.23 -17.56 -0.74
CA THR A 6 7.59 -16.16 -0.99
C THR A 6 6.37 -15.32 -1.36
N ASN A 7 5.36 -15.92 -2.01
CA ASN A 7 4.13 -15.23 -2.41
C ASN A 7 3.16 -15.12 -1.22
N GLN A 8 2.99 -16.19 -0.43
CA GLN A 8 2.15 -16.15 0.78
C GLN A 8 2.60 -15.08 1.79
N VAL A 9 3.91 -14.91 1.99
CA VAL A 9 4.46 -13.87 2.87
C VAL A 9 4.16 -12.46 2.35
N LYS A 10 4.17 -12.26 1.02
CA LYS A 10 3.83 -10.98 0.41
C LYS A 10 2.34 -10.67 0.56
N ASP A 11 1.47 -11.63 0.27
CA ASP A 11 0.01 -11.45 0.37
C ASP A 11 -0.41 -11.14 1.80
N ALA A 12 0.17 -11.84 2.78
CA ALA A 12 -0.02 -11.54 4.19
C ALA A 12 0.39 -10.10 4.54
N LYS A 13 1.51 -9.62 4.00
CA LYS A 13 2.00 -8.26 4.24
C LYS A 13 1.13 -7.19 3.59
N ILE A 14 0.63 -7.45 2.38
CA ILE A 14 -0.33 -6.56 1.71
C ILE A 14 -1.62 -6.47 2.53
N ASN A 15 -2.20 -7.61 2.92
CA ASN A 15 -3.42 -7.64 3.74
C ASN A 15 -3.25 -6.91 5.07
N MET A 16 -2.08 -7.03 5.70
CA MET A 16 -1.79 -6.32 6.94
C MET A 16 -1.78 -4.80 6.73
N LEU A 17 -1.12 -4.31 5.67
CA LEU A 17 -1.05 -2.88 5.35
C LEU A 17 -2.40 -2.30 4.89
N VAL A 18 -3.20 -3.08 4.16
CA VAL A 18 -4.57 -2.68 3.78
C VAL A 18 -5.43 -2.49 5.03
N ARG A 19 -5.39 -3.44 5.98
CA ARG A 19 -6.11 -3.28 7.25
C ARG A 19 -5.61 -2.07 8.05
N GLU A 20 -4.31 -1.82 8.06
CA GLU A 20 -3.72 -0.64 8.71
C GLU A 20 -4.22 0.67 8.07
N TYR A 21 -4.35 0.69 6.74
CA TYR A 21 -4.94 1.81 6.00
C TYR A 21 -6.44 1.98 6.28
N GLU A 22 -7.23 0.91 6.25
CA GLU A 22 -8.68 0.94 6.51
C GLU A 22 -9.00 1.42 7.93
N MET A 23 -8.18 1.04 8.91
CA MET A 23 -8.31 1.46 10.30
C MET A 23 -7.57 2.77 10.60
N PHE A 24 -6.97 3.41 9.58
CA PHE A 24 -6.13 4.57 9.78
C PHE A 24 -6.95 5.74 10.32
N SER A 25 -6.51 6.24 11.46
CA SER A 25 -7.06 7.43 12.09
C SER A 25 -5.93 8.21 12.75
N MET A 26 -6.15 9.52 12.91
CA MET A 26 -5.28 10.37 13.72
C MET A 26 -5.41 9.96 15.19
N LYS A 27 -4.28 9.85 15.88
CA LYS A 27 -4.29 9.51 17.31
C LYS A 27 -4.53 10.76 18.15
N GLU A 28 -5.09 10.59 19.34
CA GLU A 28 -5.48 11.69 20.26
C GLU A 28 -4.33 12.67 20.58
N ASN A 29 -3.09 12.18 20.64
CA ASN A 29 -1.89 12.98 20.97
C ASN A 29 -0.91 13.12 19.80
N GLU A 30 -1.38 12.88 18.58
CA GLU A 30 -0.59 13.04 17.38
C GLU A 30 -0.83 14.41 16.77
N ASN A 31 0.21 15.03 16.20
CA ASN A 31 0.03 16.23 15.38
C ASN A 31 -0.17 15.86 13.90
N ILE A 32 -0.72 16.79 13.12
CA ILE A 32 -1.05 16.56 11.70
C ILE A 32 0.17 16.06 10.90
N SER A 33 1.37 16.59 11.18
CA SER A 33 2.60 16.15 10.50
C SER A 33 2.94 14.69 10.81
N GLY A 34 2.79 14.26 12.07
CA GLY A 34 3.02 12.88 12.49
C GLY A 34 2.03 11.93 11.83
N MET A 35 0.76 12.33 11.78
CA MET A 35 -0.30 11.58 11.10
C MET A 35 0.04 11.43 9.61
N PHE A 36 0.42 12.52 8.95
CA PHE A 36 0.76 12.51 7.52
C PHE A 36 1.96 11.61 7.21
N VAL A 37 2.97 11.59 8.08
CA VAL A 37 4.12 10.68 7.95
C VAL A 37 3.69 9.22 8.04
N ARG A 38 2.84 8.84 9.03
CA ARG A 38 2.34 7.46 9.12
C ARG A 38 1.52 7.07 7.89
N PHE A 39 0.63 7.95 7.45
CA PHE A 39 -0.18 7.74 6.25
C PHE A 39 0.71 7.48 5.02
N THR A 40 1.68 8.38 4.78
CA THR A 40 2.62 8.28 3.66
C THR A 40 3.45 6.98 3.73
N ASN A 41 3.85 6.54 4.92
CA ASN A 41 4.59 5.29 5.08
C ASN A 41 3.78 4.05 4.69
N ILE A 42 2.48 4.02 5.01
CA ILE A 42 1.57 2.93 4.62
C ILE A 42 1.43 2.89 3.10
N ILE A 43 1.16 4.04 2.46
CA ILE A 43 1.02 4.15 1.00
C ILE A 43 2.31 3.73 0.29
N ASN A 44 3.46 4.23 0.73
CA ASN A 44 4.75 3.89 0.13
C ASN A 44 5.06 2.39 0.25
N SER A 45 4.70 1.78 1.39
CA SER A 45 4.88 0.35 1.62
C SER A 45 3.99 -0.50 0.70
N LEU A 46 2.72 -0.12 0.54
CA LEU A 46 1.78 -0.77 -0.37
C LEU A 46 2.25 -0.65 -1.83
N GLN A 47 2.67 0.55 -2.26
CA GLN A 47 3.19 0.78 -3.60
C GLN A 47 4.46 -0.03 -3.90
N SER A 48 5.38 -0.12 -2.94
CA SER A 48 6.59 -0.93 -3.08
C SER A 48 6.23 -2.41 -3.29
N LEU A 49 5.30 -2.95 -2.49
CA LEU A 49 4.87 -4.34 -2.60
C LEU A 49 4.14 -4.62 -3.91
N ASN A 50 3.25 -3.72 -4.34
CA ASN A 50 2.60 -3.82 -5.65
C ASN A 50 3.62 -3.80 -6.79
N LYS A 51 4.62 -2.90 -6.77
CA LYS A 51 5.71 -2.91 -7.77
C LYS A 51 6.47 -4.24 -7.80
N PHE A 52 6.67 -4.90 -6.66
CA PHE A 52 7.26 -6.25 -6.61
C PHE A 52 6.33 -7.36 -7.13
N TYR A 53 5.02 -7.11 -7.15
CA TYR A 53 4.01 -8.01 -7.72
C TYR A 53 3.94 -7.80 -9.23
N THR A 54 3.80 -6.55 -9.70
CA THR A 54 3.80 -6.18 -11.13
C THR A 54 5.10 -6.59 -11.83
N ASN A 55 6.25 -6.46 -11.17
CA ASN A 55 7.55 -6.86 -11.75
C ASN A 55 7.75 -8.39 -11.76
N LYS A 56 7.12 -9.15 -10.83
CA LYS A 56 7.19 -10.62 -10.84
C LYS A 56 6.12 -11.29 -11.71
N GLU A 57 5.00 -10.63 -11.94
CA GLU A 57 3.81 -11.18 -12.60
C GLU A 57 3.34 -10.30 -13.77
N ALA A 58 4.28 -9.70 -14.52
CA ALA A 58 3.98 -8.95 -15.75
C ALA A 58 3.47 -9.87 -16.87
N LYS A 59 2.27 -10.42 -16.69
CA LYS A 59 1.33 -10.83 -17.71
C LYS A 59 -0.07 -10.43 -17.21
N ASP A 60 -0.56 -9.31 -17.74
CA ASP A 60 -1.99 -8.91 -17.78
C ASP A 60 -2.68 -8.33 -16.53
N LEU A 61 -2.06 -7.45 -15.73
CA LEU A 61 -2.82 -6.66 -14.73
C LEU A 61 -2.57 -5.14 -14.75
N ASN A 62 -2.51 -4.55 -15.96
CA ASN A 62 -2.56 -3.10 -16.16
C ASN A 62 -3.96 -2.50 -15.88
N THR A 63 -4.63 -2.89 -14.81
CA THR A 63 -5.88 -2.22 -14.36
C THR A 63 -5.59 -1.46 -13.08
N LEU A 64 -5.21 -0.21 -13.29
CA LEU A 64 -4.83 0.77 -12.30
C LEU A 64 -6.07 1.28 -11.52
N PRO A 65 -5.98 1.48 -10.18
CA PRO A 65 -6.79 2.53 -9.56
C PRO A 65 -6.09 3.31 -8.43
N LEU A 66 -4.79 3.09 -8.16
CA LEU A 66 -4.11 3.80 -7.05
C LEU A 66 -3.61 5.18 -7.46
N GLU A 67 -3.16 5.37 -8.71
CA GLU A 67 -2.71 6.67 -9.21
C GLU A 67 -3.90 7.62 -9.45
N GLU A 68 -5.06 7.09 -9.87
CA GLU A 68 -6.31 7.87 -9.93
C GLU A 68 -6.79 8.33 -8.56
N LEU A 69 -6.68 7.47 -7.53
CA LEU A 69 -7.03 7.83 -6.16
C LEU A 69 -6.10 8.93 -5.62
N LEU A 70 -4.79 8.83 -5.89
CA LEU A 70 -3.81 9.86 -5.51
C LEU A 70 -4.00 11.16 -6.31
N GLY A 71 -4.34 11.07 -7.59
CA GLY A 71 -4.66 12.23 -8.43
C GLY A 71 -5.88 13.01 -7.93
N SER A 72 -6.91 12.29 -7.47
CA SER A 72 -8.13 12.87 -6.89
C SER A 72 -7.87 13.57 -5.55
N LEU A 73 -6.90 13.09 -4.77
CA LEU A 73 -6.52 13.71 -3.50
C LEU A 73 -5.65 14.97 -3.66
N MET A 74 -4.89 15.10 -4.76
CA MET A 74 -4.02 16.26 -5.01
C MET A 74 -4.69 17.41 -5.76
N THR A 75 -5.97 17.29 -6.15
CA THR A 75 -6.68 18.31 -6.96
C THR A 75 -7.38 19.41 -6.15
N HIS A 76 -7.10 19.54 -4.85
CA HIS A 76 -7.59 20.64 -3.99
C HIS A 76 -6.45 21.37 -3.27
#